data_AF-A0AA39WJG6-F1
#
_entry.id   AF-A0AA39WJG6-F1
#
_cell.length_a   1.000
_cell.length_b   1.000
_cell.length_c   1.000
_cell.angle_alpha   90.00
_cell.angle_beta   90.00
_cell.angle_gamma   90.00
#
_symmetry.space_group_name_H-M   'P 1'
#
loop_
_entity.id
_entity.type
_entity.pdbx_description
1 polymer ?
#
loop_
_entity_poly.entity_id
_entity_poly.type
_entity_poly.pdbx_seq_one_letter_code
_entity_poly.pdbx_strand_id
1 'polypeptide(L)'
;MGSAASKEEDEPKQMEQIPAATTQAEEEDDEPDEWDKRIFSTGCAEENTKLTDCYYEKKDWRLCKAEMERFRQCWKAQGNDERTDTKDA
;
A
#
# COMPACT_ATOMS: atom_id res chain seq x y z
N MET A 1 58.04 -9.08 -24.29
CA MET A 1 57.34 -9.47 -23.05
C MET A 1 56.58 -8.24 -22.57
N GLY A 2 55.25 -8.30 -22.48
CA GLY A 2 54.45 -7.16 -22.05
C GLY A 2 53.14 -7.07 -22.81
N SER A 3 52.21 -7.96 -22.47
CA SER A 3 50.80 -7.84 -22.85
C SER A 3 50.13 -6.77 -21.98
N ALA A 4 49.31 -5.90 -22.58
CA ALA A 4 47.90 -5.68 -22.21
C ALA A 4 47.40 -4.28 -22.61
N ALA A 5 46.09 -4.24 -22.92
CA ALA A 5 45.17 -3.11 -22.89
C ALA A 5 45.12 -2.16 -24.10
N SER A 6 44.32 -2.53 -25.10
CA SER A 6 43.46 -1.56 -25.83
C SER A 6 42.18 -1.45 -24.99
N LYS A 7 41.87 -0.31 -24.34
CA LYS A 7 41.24 0.90 -24.91
C LYS A 7 40.04 0.55 -25.78
N GLU A 8 38.85 0.89 -25.29
CA GLU A 8 37.88 1.79 -25.93
C GLU A 8 36.74 2.03 -24.92
N GLU A 9 36.68 3.25 -24.36
CA GLU A 9 35.60 4.25 -24.57
C GLU A 9 34.55 4.10 -23.44
N ASP A 10 34.20 5.10 -22.64
CA ASP A 10 33.92 6.50 -22.92
C ASP A 10 33.89 7.25 -21.56
N GLU A 11 34.51 8.42 -21.52
CA GLU A 11 34.55 9.33 -20.36
C GLU A 11 33.33 10.29 -20.43
N PRO A 12 33.23 11.34 -19.60
CA PRO A 12 32.49 11.45 -18.34
C PRO A 12 31.25 12.36 -18.42
N LYS A 13 30.36 12.30 -17.41
CA LYS A 13 29.84 13.56 -16.84
C LYS A 13 29.38 13.41 -15.40
N GLN A 14 30.08 14.15 -14.56
CA GLN A 14 29.76 14.47 -13.18
C GLN A 14 28.31 15.01 -13.09
N MET A 15 27.53 14.52 -12.12
CA MET A 15 26.48 15.33 -11.52
C MET A 15 26.45 15.04 -10.02
N GLU A 16 27.00 16.01 -9.30
CA GLU A 16 26.84 16.26 -7.88
C GLU A 16 25.36 16.17 -7.44
N GLN A 17 25.13 15.47 -6.33
CA GLN A 17 24.22 15.80 -5.23
C GLN A 17 22.86 16.45 -5.56
N ILE A 18 21.81 15.62 -5.44
CA ILE A 18 20.47 16.01 -5.00
C ILE A 18 20.00 14.98 -3.95
N PRO A 19 19.98 15.29 -2.64
CA PRO A 19 19.40 14.41 -1.65
C PRO A 19 17.91 14.72 -1.49
N ALA A 20 17.04 14.01 -2.19
CA ALA A 20 15.62 13.96 -1.83
C ALA A 20 14.91 12.79 -2.50
N ALA A 21 14.08 12.12 -1.69
CA ALA A 21 13.03 11.17 -2.05
C ALA A 21 13.50 9.75 -2.43
N THR A 22 13.90 9.02 -1.39
CA THR A 22 13.39 7.68 -1.05
C THR A 22 12.55 7.00 -2.14
N THR A 23 13.24 6.34 -3.07
CA THR A 23 12.66 5.24 -3.83
C THR A 23 12.64 4.01 -2.92
N GLN A 24 11.63 3.92 -2.05
CA GLN A 24 11.19 2.64 -1.51
C GLN A 24 10.16 2.08 -2.49
N ALA A 25 10.67 1.40 -3.50
CA ALA A 25 9.91 0.39 -4.20
C ALA A 25 10.60 -0.93 -3.85
N GLU A 26 9.79 -1.94 -3.53
CA GLU A 26 10.16 -3.33 -3.25
C GLU A 26 10.48 -3.63 -1.77
N GLU A 27 9.41 -3.86 -1.00
CA GLU A 27 9.19 -5.01 -0.10
C GLU A 27 7.97 -4.74 0.83
N GLU A 28 6.74 -4.76 0.30
CA GLU A 28 5.51 -4.81 1.12
C GLU A 28 4.50 -5.77 0.47
N ASP A 29 4.86 -7.06 0.40
CA ASP A 29 3.99 -8.14 -0.13
C ASP A 29 3.52 -9.13 0.95
N ASP A 30 3.89 -8.94 2.23
CA ASP A 30 3.52 -9.89 3.31
C ASP A 30 3.33 -9.25 4.70
N GLU A 31 3.11 -7.94 4.78
CA GLU A 31 2.59 -7.31 6.00
C GLU A 31 1.15 -6.88 5.78
N PRO A 32 0.19 -7.23 6.68
CA PRO A 32 -1.12 -6.62 6.62
C PRO A 32 -0.90 -5.12 6.76
N ASP A 33 -1.38 -4.37 5.77
CA ASP A 33 -1.26 -2.94 5.73
C ASP A 33 -1.77 -2.34 7.04
N GLU A 34 -1.23 -1.18 7.40
CA GLU A 34 -1.64 -0.42 8.58
C GLU A 34 -3.17 -0.27 8.69
N TRP A 35 -3.87 -0.31 7.55
CA TRP A 35 -5.31 -0.23 7.47
C TRP A 35 -6.00 -1.58 7.76
N ASP A 36 -5.55 -2.69 7.18
CA ASP A 36 -6.02 -4.03 7.53
C ASP A 36 -5.76 -4.37 9.00
N LYS A 37 -4.56 -4.08 9.54
CA LYS A 37 -4.26 -4.24 10.99
C LYS A 37 -5.27 -3.47 11.86
N ARG A 38 -5.60 -2.24 11.48
CA ARG A 38 -6.63 -1.44 12.17
C ARG A 38 -7.99 -2.09 12.06
N ILE A 39 -8.38 -2.57 10.89
CA ILE A 39 -9.67 -3.21 10.66
C ILE A 39 -9.81 -4.50 11.48
N PHE A 40 -8.79 -5.36 11.51
CA PHE A 40 -8.77 -6.55 12.36
C PHE A 40 -8.93 -6.20 13.85
N SER A 41 -8.33 -5.10 14.32
CA SER A 41 -8.47 -4.65 15.71
C SER A 41 -9.87 -4.14 16.08
N THR A 42 -10.69 -3.75 15.10
CA THR A 42 -12.06 -3.23 15.34
C THR A 42 -13.09 -4.33 15.59
N GLY A 43 -12.79 -5.59 15.22
CA GLY A 43 -13.76 -6.67 15.22
C GLY A 43 -14.67 -6.73 13.98
N CYS A 44 -14.48 -5.86 12.98
CA CYS A 44 -15.20 -5.88 11.70
C CYS A 44 -14.45 -6.59 10.56
N ALA A 45 -13.51 -7.46 10.91
CA ALA A 45 -12.67 -8.20 9.98
C ALA A 45 -13.47 -9.02 8.96
N GLU A 46 -14.51 -9.76 9.40
CA GLU A 46 -15.30 -10.61 8.49
C GLU A 46 -15.95 -9.81 7.35
N GLU A 47 -16.49 -8.63 7.65
CA GLU A 47 -17.13 -7.79 6.62
C GLU A 47 -16.11 -7.13 5.71
N ASN A 48 -14.91 -6.85 6.22
CA ASN A 48 -13.79 -6.43 5.39
C ASN A 48 -13.33 -7.55 4.45
N THR A 49 -13.21 -8.78 4.94
CA THR A 49 -12.86 -9.93 4.10
C THR A 49 -13.86 -10.10 2.96
N LYS A 50 -15.17 -9.99 3.22
CA LYS A 50 -16.19 -10.07 2.16
C LYS A 50 -16.10 -8.92 1.15
N LEU A 51 -15.78 -7.71 1.60
CA LEU A 51 -15.53 -6.57 0.71
C LEU A 51 -14.32 -6.82 -0.19
N THR A 52 -13.23 -7.28 0.41
CA THR A 52 -11.98 -7.62 -0.27
C THR A 52 -12.20 -8.75 -1.25
N ASP A 53 -12.90 -9.82 -0.87
CA ASP A 53 -13.27 -10.94 -1.76
C ASP A 53 -14.08 -10.46 -2.96
N CYS A 54 -15.11 -9.63 -2.74
CA CYS A 54 -15.91 -9.06 -3.83
C CYS A 54 -15.04 -8.22 -4.78
N TYR A 55 -14.10 -7.44 -4.25
CA TYR A 55 -13.13 -6.70 -5.05
C TYR A 55 -12.17 -7.65 -5.78
N TYR A 56 -11.72 -8.75 -5.17
CA TYR A 56 -10.87 -9.72 -5.85
C TYR A 56 -11.59 -10.41 -7.02
N GLU A 57 -12.86 -10.75 -6.85
CA GLU A 57 -13.67 -11.37 -7.89
C GLU A 57 -14.00 -10.40 -9.04
N LYS A 58 -14.42 -9.18 -8.70
CA LYS A 58 -14.96 -8.23 -9.70
C LYS A 58 -13.96 -7.17 -10.15
N LYS A 59 -12.91 -6.95 -9.37
CA LYS A 59 -11.93 -5.85 -9.51
C LYS A 59 -12.58 -4.47 -9.61
N ASP A 60 -13.79 -4.31 -9.10
CA ASP A 60 -14.54 -3.06 -9.08
C ASP A 60 -15.30 -2.90 -7.76
N TRP A 61 -14.82 -1.97 -6.93
CA TRP A 61 -15.41 -1.64 -5.64
C TRP A 61 -16.84 -1.07 -5.74
N ARG A 62 -17.24 -0.51 -6.89
CA ARG A 62 -18.57 0.07 -7.10
C ARG A 62 -19.65 -1.01 -7.16
N LEU A 63 -19.28 -2.21 -7.56
CA LEU A 63 -20.16 -3.38 -7.59
C LEU A 63 -20.29 -4.04 -6.21
N CYS A 64 -19.39 -3.71 -5.28
CA CYS A 64 -19.32 -4.24 -3.92
C CYS A 64 -19.98 -3.29 -2.88
N LYS A 65 -20.94 -2.46 -3.31
CA LYS A 65 -21.62 -1.49 -2.43
C LYS A 65 -22.33 -2.14 -1.26
N ALA A 66 -22.94 -3.31 -1.46
CA ALA A 66 -23.61 -4.04 -0.39
C ALA A 66 -22.63 -4.42 0.72
N GLU A 67 -21.46 -4.90 0.34
CA GLU A 67 -20.43 -5.36 1.27
C GLU A 67 -19.78 -4.17 1.98
N MET A 68 -19.62 -3.05 1.25
CA MET A 68 -19.17 -1.79 1.82
C MET A 68 -20.17 -1.23 2.85
N GLU A 69 -21.47 -1.39 2.61
CA GLU A 69 -22.52 -0.95 3.53
C GLU A 69 -22.57 -1.82 4.79
N ARG A 70 -22.39 -3.15 4.67
CA ARG A 70 -22.24 -4.07 5.81
C ARG A 70 -21.03 -3.70 6.67
N PHE A 71 -19.89 -3.46 6.03
CA PHE A 71 -18.69 -3.01 6.71
C PHE A 71 -18.93 -1.72 7.49
N ARG A 72 -19.56 -0.70 6.87
CA ARG A 72 -19.92 0.57 7.54
C ARG A 72 -20.88 0.37 8.71
N GLN A 73 -21.85 -0.52 8.59
CA GLN A 73 -22.78 -0.84 9.69
C GLN A 73 -22.04 -1.45 10.87
N CYS A 74 -21.15 -2.43 10.61
CA CYS A 74 -20.30 -3.01 11.65
C CYS A 74 -19.40 -1.93 12.28
N TRP A 75 -18.76 -1.10 11.45
CA TRP A 75 -17.85 -0.04 11.88
C TRP A 75 -18.52 0.93 12.84
N LYS A 76 -19.73 1.37 12.48
CA LYS A 76 -20.55 2.24 13.33
C LYS A 76 -21.01 1.54 14.61
N ALA A 77 -21.39 0.26 14.52
CA ALA A 77 -21.80 -0.52 15.68
C ALA A 77 -20.67 -0.73 16.70
N GLN A 78 -19.42 -0.86 16.22
CA GLN A 78 -18.21 -0.93 17.04
C GLN A 78 -17.73 0.45 17.52
N GLY A 79 -18.44 1.54 17.20
CA GLY A 79 -18.07 2.89 17.63
C GLY A 79 -16.76 3.39 17.01
N ASN A 80 -16.41 2.87 15.83
CA ASN A 80 -15.10 3.07 15.23
C ASN A 80 -15.03 4.35 14.36
N ASP A 81 -16.09 5.16 14.36
CA ASP A 81 -16.18 6.44 13.63
C ASP A 81 -15.06 7.42 14.06
N GLU A 82 -14.74 7.50 15.36
CA GLU A 82 -13.66 8.38 15.85
C GLU A 82 -12.26 7.94 15.40
N ARG A 83 -12.07 6.67 15.01
CA ARG A 83 -10.76 6.13 14.56
C ARG A 83 -10.47 6.43 13.09
N THR A 84 -11.48 6.82 12.32
CA THR A 84 -11.34 7.27 10.93
C THR A 84 -11.31 8.78 10.78
N ASP A 85 -11.57 9.52 11.88
CA ASP A 85 -11.44 10.96 11.93
C ASP A 85 -9.93 11.32 12.00
N THR A 86 -9.21 11.14 10.89
CA THR A 86 -7.96 11.85 10.68
C THR A 86 -8.32 13.31 10.49
N LYS A 87 -8.36 14.04 11.60
CA LYS A 87 -8.31 15.49 11.60
C LYS A 87 -7.03 15.87 10.85
N ASP A 88 -7.17 16.46 9.67
CA ASP A 88 -6.06 16.89 8.82
C ASP A 88 -4.99 17.58 9.68
N ALA A 89 -3.78 17.00 9.72
CA ALA A 89 -2.61 17.53 10.40
C ALA A 89 -1.58 17.99 9.36
#